data_AF-A0A2N6DGJ1-F1
#
_entry.id   AF-A0A2N6DGJ1-F1
#
_cell.length_a   1.000
_cell.length_b   1.000
_cell.length_c   1.000
_cell.angle_alpha   90.00
_cell.angle_beta   90.00
_cell.angle_gamma   90.00
#
_symmetry.space_group_name_H-M   'P 1'
#
loop_
_entity.id
_entity.type
_entity.pdbx_description
1 polymer ?
#
loop_
_entity_poly.entity_id
_entity_poly.type
_entity_poly.pdbx_seq_one_letter_code
_entity_poly.pdbx_strand_id
1 'polypeptide(L)' 'MKERILEIRKTILPMKDAYEYLNIEERGQLANLQKEHDEGYAKLSKEDVEWYEEHLADWYAKYLDVETKIFIKPCEG' A
#
# COMPACT_ATOMS: atom_id res chain seq x y z
N MET A 1 9.95 2.23 13.61
CA MET A 1 10.09 3.15 12.46
C MET A 1 9.69 2.46 11.16
N LYS A 2 10.37 1.37 10.76
CA LYS A 2 10.00 0.55 9.58
C LYS A 2 8.55 0.07 9.52
N GLU A 3 7.97 -0.34 10.65
CA GLU A 3 6.57 -0.78 10.74
C GLU A 3 5.60 0.34 10.37
N ARG A 4 5.86 1.57 10.83
CA ARG A 4 5.04 2.73 10.47
C ARG A 4 5.12 3.02 8.97
N ILE A 5 6.31 2.92 8.37
CA ILE A 5 6.51 3.10 6.92
C ILE A 5 5.78 2.01 6.14
N LEU A 6 5.81 0.77 6.62
CA LEU A 6 5.05 -0.34 6.05
C LEU A 6 3.54 -0.06 6.10
N GLU A 7 2.99 0.37 7.23
CA GLU A 7 1.57 0.71 7.34
C GLU A 7 1.15 1.85 6.40
N ILE A 8 1.99 2.88 6.26
CA ILE A 8 1.72 3.94 5.28
C ILE A 8 1.68 3.37 3.86
N ARG A 9 2.59 2.46 3.50
CA ARG A 9 2.58 1.82 2.18
C ARG A 9 1.32 1.00 1.93
N LYS A 10 0.85 0.26 2.94
CA LYS A 10 -0.38 -0.52 2.88
C LYS A 10 -1.61 0.35 2.65
N THR A 11 -1.61 1.59 3.12
CA THR A 11 -2.67 2.58 2.86
C THR A 11 -2.55 3.23 1.50
N ILE A 12 -1.33 3.54 1.05
CA ILE A 12 -1.07 4.16 -0.26
C ILE A 12 -1.54 3.26 -1.41
N LEU A 13 -1.29 1.95 -1.32
CA LEU A 13 -1.56 1.02 -2.43
C LEU A 13 -3.04 0.99 -2.84
N PRO A 14 -4.01 0.73 -1.95
CA PRO A 14 -5.43 0.79 -2.28
C PRO A 14 -5.89 2.18 -2.73
N MET A 15 -5.37 3.25 -2.14
CA MET A 15 -5.70 4.62 -2.55
C MET A 15 -5.19 4.93 -3.97
N LYS A 16 -4.05 4.36 -4.39
CA LYS A 16 -3.57 4.47 -5.77
C LYS A 16 -4.44 3.67 -6.74
N ASP A 17 -4.85 2.47 -6.35
CA ASP A 17 -5.73 1.64 -7.18
C ASP A 17 -7.11 2.30 -7.36
N ALA A 18 -7.59 3.03 -6.34
CA ALA A 18 -8.83 3.81 -6.38
C ALA A 18 -8.64 5.28 -6.81
N TYR A 19 -7.47 5.68 -7.34
CA TYR A 19 -7.11 7.09 -7.55
C TYR A 19 -8.12 7.89 -8.39
N GLU A 20 -8.72 7.26 -9.39
CA GLU A 20 -9.74 7.88 -10.25
C GLU A 20 -10.99 8.30 -9.46
N TYR A 21 -11.29 7.60 -8.37
CA TYR A 21 -12.43 7.85 -7.48
C TYR A 21 -12.10 8.78 -6.31
N LEU A 22 -10.82 9.11 -6.09
CA LEU A 22 -10.41 10.02 -5.04
C LEU A 22 -10.74 11.47 -5.38
N ASN A 23 -11.28 12.18 -4.40
CA ASN A 23 -11.51 13.62 -4.45
C ASN A 23 -10.19 14.40 -4.28
N ILE A 24 -10.24 15.74 -4.46
CA ILE A 24 -9.05 16.60 -4.42
C ILE A 24 -8.34 16.53 -3.05
N GLU A 25 -9.10 16.46 -1.96
CA GLU A 25 -8.54 16.38 -0.59
C GLU A 25 -7.85 15.03 -0.36
N GLU A 26 -8.50 13.93 -0.77
CA GLU A 26 -7.94 12.57 -0.69
C GLU A 26 -6.68 12.41 -1.53
N ARG A 27 -6.62 13.04 -2.70
CA ARG A 27 -5.40 13.10 -3.52
C ARG A 27 -4.28 13.88 -2.82
N GLY A 28 -4.62 14.96 -2.13
CA GLY A 28 -3.68 15.71 -1.28
C GLY A 28 -3.16 14.87 -0.11
N GLN A 29 -4.04 14.13 0.55
CA GLN A 29 -3.67 13.17 1.60
C GLN A 29 -2.76 12.06 1.06
N LEU A 30 -3.08 11.50 -0.12
CA LEU A 30 -2.24 10.51 -0.79
C LEU A 30 -0.84 11.05 -1.08
N ALA A 31 -0.73 12.29 -1.57
CA ALA A 31 0.56 12.94 -1.82
C ALA A 31 1.36 13.14 -0.52
N ASN A 32 0.70 13.53 0.58
CA ASN A 32 1.35 13.68 1.88
C ASN A 32 1.83 12.34 2.43
N LEU A 33 1.00 11.29 2.35
CA LEU A 33 1.36 9.95 2.76
C LEU A 33 2.52 9.39 1.93
N GLN A 34 2.53 9.64 0.62
CA GLN A 34 3.62 9.24 -0.26
C GLN A 34 4.92 9.91 0.14
N LYS A 35 4.88 11.21 0.46
CA LYS A 35 6.05 11.95 0.93
C LYS A 35 6.56 11.43 2.29
N GLU A 36 5.66 11.19 3.24
CA GLU A 36 6.02 10.63 4.56
C GLU A 36 6.66 9.23 4.42
N HIS A 37 6.11 8.41 3.50
CA HIS A 37 6.66 7.10 3.15
C HIS A 37 8.07 7.21 2.59
N ASP A 38 8.28 8.04 1.57
CA ASP A 38 9.56 8.16 0.87
C ASP A 38 10.66 8.72 1.80
N GLU A 39 10.34 9.74 2.60
CA GLU A 39 11.26 10.33 3.59
C GLU A 39 11.62 9.36 4.71
N GLY A 40 10.66 8.52 5.13
CA GLY A 40 10.88 7.50 6.15
C GLY A 40 11.66 6.31 5.62
N TYR A 41 11.34 5.87 4.40
CA TYR A 41 12.01 4.76 3.71
C TYR A 41 13.49 5.09 3.45
N ALA A 42 13.80 6.31 3.02
CA ALA A 42 15.17 6.76 2.80
C ALA A 42 16.06 6.76 4.06
N LYS A 43 15.46 6.71 5.25
CA LYS A 43 16.16 6.67 6.54
C LYS A 43 16.33 5.25 7.09
N LEU A 44 15.76 4.24 6.44
CA LEU A 44 15.86 2.85 6.88
C LEU A 44 17.27 2.30 6.63
N SER A 45 17.72 1.44 7.54
CA SER A 45 18.92 0.65 7.33
C SER A 45 18.66 -0.44 6.29
N LYS A 46 19.73 -1.05 5.75
CA LYS A 46 19.60 -2.15 4.80
C LYS A 46 18.79 -3.33 5.36
N GLU A 47 19.04 -3.71 6.62
CA GLU A 47 18.30 -4.79 7.31
C GLU A 47 16.82 -4.44 7.48
N ASP A 48 16.52 -3.16 7.73
CA ASP A 48 15.14 -2.70 7.87
C ASP A 48 14.41 -2.64 6.51
N VAL A 49 15.14 -2.36 5.43
CA VAL A 49 14.62 -2.42 4.06
C VAL A 49 14.30 -3.87 3.67
N GLU A 50 15.22 -4.81 3.91
CA GLU A 50 15.00 -6.24 3.63
C GLU A 50 13.76 -6.75 4.39
N TRP A 51 13.66 -6.45 5.69
CA TRP A 51 12.48 -6.78 6.49
C TRP A 51 11.20 -6.13 5.92
N TYR A 52 11.27 -4.86 5.51
CA TYR A 52 10.14 -4.13 4.94
C TYR A 52 9.66 -4.76 3.63
N GLU A 53 10.58 -5.11 2.72
CA GLU A 53 10.25 -5.70 1.42
C GLU A 53 9.59 -7.07 1.57
N GLU A 54 10.13 -7.92 2.45
CA GLU A 54 9.53 -9.22 2.77
C GLU A 54 8.11 -9.08 3.32
N HIS A 55 7.90 -8.22 4.31
CA HIS A 55 6.59 -8.04 4.93
C HIS A 55 5.59 -7.35 4.00
N LEU A 56 6.06 -6.46 3.12
CA LEU A 56 5.23 -5.85 2.09
C LEU A 56 4.81 -6.88 1.05
N ALA A 57 5.72 -7.75 0.61
CA ALA A 57 5.41 -8.81 -0.34
C ALA A 57 4.36 -9.79 0.21
N ASP A 58 4.52 -10.24 1.45
CA ASP A 58 3.56 -11.11 2.14
C ASP A 58 2.18 -10.47 2.28
N TRP A 59 2.14 -9.18 2.61
CA TRP A 59 0.88 -8.45 2.69
C TRP A 59 0.26 -8.25 1.31
N TYR A 60 1.05 -7.88 0.30
CA TYR A 60 0.55 -7.60 -1.05
C TYR A 60 0.01 -8.85 -1.73
N ALA A 61 0.64 -10.01 -1.52
CA ALA A 61 0.10 -11.29 -1.97
C ALA A 61 -1.29 -11.58 -1.39
N LYS A 62 -1.50 -11.29 -0.09
CA LYS A 62 -2.82 -11.41 0.56
C LYS A 62 -3.81 -10.37 0.05
N TYR A 63 -3.36 -9.13 -0.16
CA TYR A 63 -4.18 -8.06 -0.71
C TYR A 63 -4.70 -8.44 -2.10
N LEU A 64 -3.84 -8.92 -2.99
CA LEU A 64 -4.22 -9.41 -4.31
C LEU A 64 -5.15 -10.62 -4.24
N ASP A 65 -4.92 -11.58 -3.34
CA ASP A 65 -5.81 -12.73 -3.15
C ASP A 65 -7.21 -12.30 -2.71
N VAL A 66 -7.30 -11.31 -1.82
CA VAL A 66 -8.59 -10.73 -1.37
C VAL A 66 -9.26 -9.95 -2.50
N GLU A 67 -8.55 -9.06 -3.18
CA GLU A 67 -9.07 -8.29 -4.33
C GLU A 67 -9.58 -9.24 -5.42
N THR A 68 -8.77 -10.22 -5.83
CA THR A 68 -9.16 -11.19 -6.86
C THR A 68 -10.35 -12.05 -6.43
N LYS A 69 -10.43 -12.51 -5.17
CA LYS A 69 -11.59 -13.25 -4.67
C LYS A 69 -12.87 -12.41 -4.57
N ILE A 70 -12.76 -11.12 -4.25
CA ILE A 70 -13.91 -10.20 -4.22
C ILE A 70 -14.40 -9.89 -5.65
N PHE A 71 -13.50 -9.83 -6.63
CA PHE A 71 -13.85 -9.59 -8.04
C PHE A 71 -14.34 -10.84 -8.79
N ILE A 72 -14.05 -12.06 -8.31
CA ILE A 72 -14.70 -13.29 -8.79
C ILE A 72 -16.10 -13.38 -8.18
N LYS A 73 -17.02 -12.49 -8.61
CA LYS A 73 -18.43 -12.89 -8.62
C LYS A 73 -18.53 -14.12 -9.51
N PRO A 74 -19.15 -15.23 -9.07
CA PRO A 74 -19.52 -16.27 -10.01
C PRO A 74 -20.46 -15.61 -11.01
N CYS A 75 -20.05 -15.54 -12.28
CA CYS A 75 -21.01 -15.43 -13.36
C CYS A 75 -21.92 -16.66 -13.19
N GLU A 76 -23.11 -16.45 -12.63
CA GLU A 76 -24.18 -17.43 -12.67
C GLU A 76 -24.37 -17.81 -14.14
N GLY A 77 -23.95 -19.03 -14.47
CA GLY A 77 -24.25 -19.68 -15.75
C GLY A 77 -25.69 -20.16 -15.79
#